data_AF-A0A382NJ22-F1
#
_entry.id   AF-A0A382NJ22-F1
#
_cell.length_a   1.000
_cell.length_b   1.000
_cell.length_c   1.000
_cell.angle_alpha   90.00
_cell.angle_beta   90.00
_cell.angle_gamma   90.00
#
_symmetry.space_group_name_H-M   'P 1'
#
loop_
_entity.id
_entity.type
_entity.pdbx_description
1 polymer ?
#
loop_
_entity_poly.entity_id
_entity_poly.type
_entity_poly.pdbx_seq_one_letter_code
_entity_poly.pdbx_strand_id
1 'polypeptide(L)'
;MPSNITMNLAVAVEMLHNYSLVHDDLPAMDDDKYRRGKKTTHYKYNEFIAILAGCGLLNKTYAILSSKSLKLSDKIKIQLIEHLTIISGEKGLLKGQYLDLSSKDKTVNKRLEINKLKTGKLMSY
;
A
#
# COMPACT_ATOMS: atom_id res chain seq x y z
N MET A 1 -20.63 2.57 -16.69
CA MET A 1 -20.00 1.65 -15.70
C MET A 1 -18.54 1.47 -16.12
N PRO A 2 -17.55 1.56 -15.21
CA PRO A 2 -16.16 1.26 -15.56
C PRO A 2 -16.08 -0.15 -16.15
N SER A 3 -15.16 -0.38 -17.09
CA SER A 3 -14.90 -1.75 -17.55
C SER A 3 -14.51 -2.63 -16.35
N ASN A 4 -14.86 -3.92 -16.40
CA ASN A 4 -14.45 -4.89 -15.37
C ASN A 4 -12.91 -4.86 -15.16
N ILE A 5 -12.14 -4.58 -16.21
CA ILE A 5 -10.69 -4.43 -16.15
C ILE A 5 -10.30 -3.22 -15.29
N THR A 6 -10.82 -2.03 -15.58
CA THR A 6 -10.49 -0.80 -14.83
C THR A 6 -10.84 -0.94 -13.35
N MET A 7 -12.00 -1.55 -13.05
CA MET A 7 -12.40 -1.82 -11.66
C MET A 7 -11.41 -2.75 -10.96
N ASN A 8 -10.99 -3.85 -11.60
CA ASN A 8 -10.02 -4.78 -11.01
C ASN A 8 -8.65 -4.11 -10.76
N LEU A 9 -8.18 -3.26 -11.67
CA LEU A 9 -6.95 -2.51 -11.47
C LEU A 9 -7.06 -1.54 -10.29
N ALA A 10 -8.16 -0.79 -10.20
CA ALA A 10 -8.40 0.10 -9.07
C ALA A 10 -8.47 -0.65 -7.74
N VAL A 11 -9.13 -1.83 -7.70
CA VAL A 11 -9.17 -2.69 -6.52
C VAL A 11 -7.78 -3.19 -6.14
N ALA A 12 -6.94 -3.56 -7.10
CA ALA A 12 -5.56 -3.98 -6.81
C ALA A 12 -4.75 -2.84 -6.16
N VAL A 13 -4.82 -1.63 -6.71
CA VAL A 13 -4.14 -0.45 -6.14
C VAL A 13 -4.67 -0.13 -4.74
N GLU A 14 -5.99 -0.20 -4.54
CA GLU A 14 -6.60 0.09 -3.24
C GLU A 14 -6.34 -1.01 -2.20
N MET A 15 -6.16 -2.27 -2.62
CA MET A 15 -5.65 -3.33 -1.74
C MET A 15 -4.21 -3.04 -1.31
N LEU A 16 -3.39 -2.55 -2.25
CA LEU A 16 -2.03 -2.13 -1.93
C LEU A 16 -2.03 -0.95 -0.95
N HIS A 17 -2.89 0.04 -1.16
CA HIS A 17 -3.03 1.17 -0.25
C HIS A 17 -3.48 0.72 1.15
N ASN A 18 -4.50 -0.14 1.24
CA ASN A 18 -5.02 -0.55 2.53
C ASN A 18 -4.07 -1.47 3.30
N TYR A 19 -3.22 -2.27 2.66
CA TYR A 19 -2.20 -3.01 3.41
C TYR A 19 -1.28 -2.04 4.16
N SER A 20 -0.85 -0.96 3.50
CA SER A 20 0.10 -0.02 4.11
C SER A 20 -0.54 0.67 5.30
N LEU A 21 -1.82 1.06 5.20
CA LEU A 21 -2.55 1.65 6.33
C LEU A 21 -2.70 0.69 7.52
N VAL A 22 -3.03 -0.58 7.25
CA VAL A 22 -3.18 -1.57 8.33
C VAL A 22 -1.87 -1.78 9.08
N HIS A 23 -0.73 -1.78 8.38
CA HIS A 23 0.58 -1.93 9.00
C HIS A 23 1.07 -0.63 9.65
N ASP A 24 0.80 0.54 9.05
CA ASP A 24 1.09 1.86 9.62
C ASP A 24 0.38 2.04 10.98
N ASP A 25 -0.83 1.52 11.13
CA ASP A 25 -1.59 1.62 12.38
C ASP A 25 -0.98 0.79 13.54
N LEU A 26 -0.01 -0.10 13.31
CA LEU A 26 0.52 -0.97 14.37
C LEU A 26 1.28 -0.19 15.47
N PRO A 27 1.37 -0.73 16.71
CA PRO A 27 2.10 -0.09 17.80
C PRO A 27 3.59 0.19 17.50
N ALA A 28 4.21 -0.61 16.63
CA ALA A 28 5.58 -0.43 16.20
C ALA A 28 5.77 0.69 15.15
N MET A 29 4.68 1.29 14.68
CA MET A 29 4.64 2.29 13.60
C MET A 29 3.96 3.56 14.15
N ASP A 30 2.72 3.86 13.78
CA ASP A 30 2.03 5.09 14.22
C ASP A 30 1.24 4.90 15.54
N ASP A 31 1.03 3.66 16.01
CA ASP A 31 0.24 3.31 17.20
C ASP A 31 -1.19 3.92 17.21
N ASP A 32 -1.78 4.06 16.01
CA ASP A 32 -3.09 4.66 15.84
C ASP A 32 -4.20 3.72 16.35
N LYS A 33 -5.01 4.20 17.31
CA LYS A 33 -6.19 3.46 17.82
C LYS A 33 -7.42 3.63 16.94
N TYR A 34 -7.49 4.75 16.21
CA TYR A 34 -8.63 5.13 15.37
C TYR A 34 -8.18 5.68 14.03
N ARG A 35 -8.86 5.24 12.97
CA ARG A 35 -8.71 5.75 11.61
C ARG A 35 -10.09 6.11 11.07
N ARG A 36 -10.27 7.37 10.66
CA ARG A 36 -11.54 7.91 10.12
C ARG A 36 -12.76 7.61 11.03
N GLY A 37 -12.60 7.80 12.34
CA GLY A 37 -13.65 7.58 13.35
C GLY A 37 -13.95 6.12 13.69
N LYS A 38 -13.19 5.14 13.16
CA LYS A 38 -13.35 3.71 13.45
C LYS A 38 -12.09 3.15 14.09
N LYS A 39 -12.23 2.12 14.93
CA LYS A 39 -11.09 1.39 15.50
C LYS A 39 -10.20 0.84 14.38
N THR A 40 -8.89 0.97 14.53
CA THR A 40 -7.91 0.36 13.61
C THR A 40 -7.94 -1.16 13.72
N THR A 41 -7.37 -1.85 12.74
CA THR A 41 -7.44 -3.31 12.63
C THR A 41 -6.85 -3.98 13.86
N HIS A 42 -5.68 -3.53 14.32
CA HIS A 42 -5.02 -4.12 15.50
C HIS A 42 -5.81 -3.84 16.78
N TYR A 43 -6.41 -2.65 16.90
CA TYR A 43 -7.18 -2.28 18.08
C TYR A 43 -8.53 -3.01 18.16
N LYS A 44 -9.10 -3.39 17.01
CA LYS A 44 -10.36 -4.15 16.93
C LYS A 44 -10.13 -5.66 17.05
N TYR A 45 -9.05 -6.17 16.47
CA TYR A 45 -8.87 -7.61 16.26
C TYR A 45 -7.58 -8.19 16.81
N ASN A 46 -6.69 -7.40 17.42
CA ASN A 46 -5.30 -7.72 17.83
C ASN A 46 -4.24 -7.57 16.71
N GLU A 47 -2.97 -7.49 17.14
CA GLU A 47 -1.82 -7.20 16.28
C GLU A 47 -1.54 -8.30 15.25
N PHE A 48 -1.54 -9.57 15.64
CA PHE A 48 -1.21 -10.65 14.69
C PHE A 48 -2.25 -10.73 13.56
N ILE A 49 -3.52 -10.47 13.87
CA ILE A 49 -4.57 -10.41 12.84
C ILE A 49 -4.33 -9.22 11.90
N ALA A 50 -3.94 -8.05 12.42
CA ALA A 50 -3.61 -6.90 11.57
C ALA A 50 -2.39 -7.17 10.66
N ILE A 51 -1.34 -7.80 11.21
CA ILE A 51 -0.16 -8.20 10.43
C ILE A 51 -0.57 -9.13 9.29
N LEU A 52 -1.29 -10.21 9.58
CA LEU A 52 -1.73 -11.18 8.58
C LEU A 52 -2.71 -10.58 7.58
N ALA A 53 -3.59 -9.67 8.00
CA ALA A 53 -4.50 -8.97 7.11
C ALA A 53 -3.76 -8.09 6.10
N GLY A 54 -2.74 -7.33 6.54
CA GLY A 54 -1.89 -6.57 5.63
C GLY A 54 -1.14 -7.48 4.64
N CYS A 55 -0.53 -8.58 5.12
CA CYS A 55 0.09 -9.57 4.23
C CYS A 55 -0.90 -10.15 3.22
N GLY A 56 -2.14 -10.41 3.64
CA GLY A 56 -3.21 -10.88 2.76
C GLY A 56 -3.60 -9.88 1.68
N LEU A 57 -3.74 -8.59 2.03
CA LEU A 57 -4.05 -7.51 1.09
C LEU A 57 -2.93 -7.32 0.05
N LEU A 58 -1.67 -7.33 0.50
CA LEU A 58 -0.51 -7.26 -0.39
C LEU A 58 -0.50 -8.44 -1.39
N ASN A 59 -0.70 -9.67 -0.92
CA ASN A 59 -0.76 -10.83 -1.80
C ASN A 59 -1.95 -10.80 -2.77
N LYS A 60 -3.12 -10.35 -2.29
CA LYS A 60 -4.32 -10.24 -3.15
C LYS A 60 -4.15 -9.22 -4.27
N THR A 61 -3.39 -8.15 -4.05
CA THR A 61 -3.02 -7.17 -5.09
C THR A 61 -2.43 -7.89 -6.30
N TYR A 62 -1.37 -8.69 -6.09
CA TYR A 62 -0.69 -9.41 -7.17
C TYR A 62 -1.51 -10.58 -7.72
N ALA A 63 -2.37 -11.19 -6.90
CA ALA A 63 -3.31 -12.22 -7.37
C ALA A 63 -4.32 -11.65 -8.37
N ILE A 64 -4.81 -10.42 -8.17
CA ILE A 64 -5.71 -9.75 -9.12
C ILE A 64 -4.99 -9.47 -10.44
N LEU A 65 -3.77 -8.91 -10.38
CA LEU A 65 -2.99 -8.52 -11.56
C LEU A 65 -2.56 -9.71 -12.41
N SER A 66 -2.23 -10.84 -11.77
CA SER A 66 -1.84 -12.08 -12.44
C SER A 66 -3.02 -12.94 -12.89
N SER A 67 -4.26 -12.59 -12.51
CA SER A 67 -5.43 -13.42 -12.79
C SER A 67 -5.69 -13.60 -14.29
N LYS A 68 -6.09 -14.81 -14.69
CA LYS A 68 -6.60 -15.11 -16.03
C LYS A 68 -7.95 -14.44 -16.33
N SER A 69 -8.69 -14.06 -15.29
CA SER A 69 -9.96 -13.32 -15.45
C SER A 69 -9.73 -11.85 -15.85
N LEU A 70 -8.56 -11.29 -15.54
CA LEU A 70 -8.14 -9.98 -16.02
C LEU A 70 -7.76 -10.11 -17.50
N LYS A 71 -8.67 -9.66 -18.39
CA LYS A 71 -8.53 -9.78 -19.85
C LYS A 71 -7.55 -8.77 -20.45
N LEU A 72 -6.31 -8.79 -19.95
CA LEU A 72 -5.14 -8.07 -20.47
C LEU A 72 -4.12 -9.07 -21.01
N SER A 73 -3.26 -8.62 -21.91
CA SER A 73 -2.13 -9.44 -22.37
C SER A 73 -1.14 -9.68 -21.23
N ASP A 74 -0.43 -10.81 -21.28
CA ASP A 74 0.55 -11.14 -20.25
C ASP A 74 1.68 -10.11 -20.17
N LYS A 75 2.07 -9.53 -21.31
CA LYS A 75 3.02 -8.40 -21.37
C LYS A 75 2.57 -7.22 -20.50
N ILE A 76 1.30 -6.81 -20.61
CA ILE A 76 0.77 -5.70 -19.82
C ILE A 76 0.71 -6.08 -18.34
N LYS A 77 0.27 -7.31 -18.01
CA LYS A 77 0.21 -7.77 -16.62
C LYS A 77 1.59 -7.76 -15.95
N ILE A 78 2.62 -8.24 -16.63
CA ILE A 78 3.99 -8.23 -16.14
C ILE A 78 4.45 -6.80 -15.88
N GLN A 79 4.22 -5.87 -16.81
CA GLN A 79 4.56 -4.45 -16.62
C GLN A 79 3.85 -3.82 -15.43
N LEU A 80 2.56 -4.12 -15.25
CA LEU A 80 1.78 -3.62 -14.11
C LEU A 80 2.33 -4.15 -12.77
N ILE A 81 2.64 -5.44 -12.71
CA ILE A 81 3.23 -6.09 -11.54
C ILE A 81 4.60 -5.49 -11.23
N GLU A 82 5.47 -5.36 -12.23
CA GLU A 82 6.82 -4.77 -12.09
C GLU A 82 6.75 -3.33 -11.57
N HIS A 83 5.86 -2.51 -12.12
CA HIS A 83 5.70 -1.14 -11.64
C HIS A 83 5.21 -1.10 -10.19
N LEU A 84 4.24 -1.94 -9.82
CA LEU A 84 3.72 -1.98 -8.45
C LEU A 84 4.72 -2.52 -7.45
N THR A 85 5.55 -3.50 -7.81
CA THR A 85 6.63 -3.96 -6.91
C THR A 85 7.66 -2.86 -6.67
N ILE A 86 8.03 -2.08 -7.68
CA ILE A 86 8.92 -0.91 -7.53
C ILE A 86 8.28 0.16 -6.62
N ILE A 87 6.98 0.41 -6.78
CA ILE A 87 6.24 1.38 -5.97
C ILE A 87 6.11 0.91 -4.53
N SER A 88 5.72 -0.34 -4.28
CA SER A 88 5.53 -0.88 -2.93
C SER A 88 6.84 -1.22 -2.23
N GLY A 89 7.94 -1.38 -2.97
CA GLY A 89 9.22 -1.87 -2.47
C GLY A 89 10.16 -0.80 -1.92
N GLU A 90 11.44 -1.15 -1.88
CA GLU A 90 12.55 -0.39 -1.31
C GLU A 90 12.89 0.90 -2.08
N LYS A 91 12.33 1.07 -3.28
CA LYS A 91 12.43 2.31 -4.06
C LYS A 91 11.22 3.22 -3.88
N GLY A 92 10.19 2.80 -3.13
CA GLY A 92 8.97 3.56 -2.92
C GLY A 92 8.46 3.51 -1.49
N LEU A 93 7.29 2.90 -1.26
CA LEU A 93 6.57 2.94 0.01
C LEU A 93 7.45 2.54 1.20
N LEU A 94 8.18 1.42 1.11
CA LEU A 94 9.04 0.98 2.22
C LEU A 94 10.15 1.99 2.54
N LYS A 95 10.72 2.64 1.52
CA LYS A 95 11.72 3.69 1.75
C LYS A 95 11.11 4.93 2.36
N GLY A 96 9.94 5.34 1.86
CA GLY A 96 9.18 6.45 2.42
C GLY A 96 8.88 6.21 3.90
N GLN A 97 8.38 5.02 4.24
CA GLN A 97 8.08 4.65 5.62
C GLN A 97 9.32 4.58 6.50
N TYR A 98 10.41 3.98 6.02
CA TYR A 98 11.68 3.96 6.75
C TYR A 98 12.18 5.38 7.05
N LEU A 99 12.15 6.27 6.07
CA LEU A 99 12.57 7.65 6.25
C LEU A 99 11.64 8.41 7.20
N ASP A 100 10.34 8.17 7.16
CA ASP A 100 9.38 8.80 8.07
C ASP A 100 9.63 8.44 9.53
N LEU A 101 9.93 7.16 9.79
CA LEU A 101 10.21 6.65 11.14
C LEU A 101 11.62 7.01 11.65
N SER A 102 12.61 7.06 10.76
CA SER A 102 14.02 7.27 11.16
C SER A 102 14.49 8.72 11.12
N SER A 103 13.81 9.59 10.36
CA SER A 103 14.27 10.97 10.17
C SER A 103 13.98 11.86 11.37
N LYS A 104 15.02 12.53 11.87
CA LYS A 104 14.90 13.61 12.86
C LYS A 104 14.72 14.99 12.21
N ASP A 105 14.91 15.08 10.90
CA ASP A 105 14.84 16.32 10.12
C ASP A 105 13.37 16.64 9.79
N LYS A 106 12.89 17.76 10.34
CA LYS A 106 11.51 18.23 10.18
C LYS A 106 11.37 19.35 9.15
N THR A 107 12.39 19.62 8.34
CA THR A 107 12.31 20.61 7.27
C THR A 107 11.23 20.26 6.25
N VAL A 108 10.63 21.29 5.65
CA VAL A 108 9.59 21.13 4.62
C VAL A 108 10.11 20.31 3.44
N ASN A 109 11.37 20.55 3.02
CA ASN A 109 11.99 19.82 1.92
C ASN A 109 12.10 18.32 2.24
N LYS A 110 12.50 17.96 3.46
CA LYS A 110 12.60 16.55 3.85
C LYS A 110 11.24 15.89 3.93
N ARG A 111 10.25 16.58 4.50
CA ARG A 111 8.85 16.11 4.54
C ARG A 111 8.27 15.90 3.13
N LEU A 112 8.58 16.79 2.18
CA LEU A 112 8.15 16.64 0.80
C LEU A 112 8.78 15.41 0.13
N GLU A 113 10.07 15.13 0.38
CA GLU A 113 10.74 13.92 -0.12
C GLU A 113 10.09 12.65 0.45
N ILE A 114 9.84 12.61 1.76
CA ILE A 114 9.18 11.49 2.43
C ILE A 114 7.78 11.26 1.85
N ASN A 115 6.97 12.31 1.73
CA ASN A 115 5.61 12.22 1.22
C ASN A 115 5.56 11.78 -0.27
N LYS A 116 6.54 12.20 -1.09
CA LYS A 116 6.66 11.73 -2.48
C LYS A 116 6.85 10.22 -2.54
N LEU A 117 7.57 9.62 -1.59
CA LEU A 117 7.82 8.18 -1.54
C LEU A 117 6.69 7.41 -0.84
N LYS A 118 6.29 7.84 0.37
CA LYS A 118 5.30 7.17 1.24
C LYS A 118 3.88 7.22 0.68
N THR A 119 3.56 8.24 -0.12
CA THR A 119 2.19 8.42 -0.64
C THR A 119 2.19 8.72 -2.14
N GLY A 120 3.05 9.64 -2.59
CA GLY A 120 3.03 10.16 -3.95
C GLY A 120 3.22 9.09 -5.03
N LYS A 121 4.14 8.15 -4.82
CA LYS A 121 4.42 7.08 -5.79
C LYS A 121 3.22 6.17 -6.08
N LEU A 122 2.42 5.85 -5.07
CA LEU A 122 1.22 5.05 -5.27
C LEU A 122 0.10 5.85 -5.95
N MET A 123 -0.05 7.13 -5.60
CA MET A 123 -1.08 8.00 -6.19
C MET A 123 -0.77 8.41 -7.64
N SER A 124 0.49 8.31 -8.07
CA SER A 124 0.91 8.56 -9.45
C SER A 124 0.75 7.34 -10.38
N TYR A 125 0.27 6.21 -9.86
CA TYR A 125 0.07 4.97 -10.59
C TYR A 125 -1.36 4.86 -11.12
#